data_AF-A0A9D2EFB7-F1
#
_entry.id   AF-A0A9D2EFB7-F1
#
_cell.length_a   1.000
_cell.length_b   1.000
_cell.length_c   1.000
_cell.angle_alpha   90.00
_cell.angle_beta   90.00
_cell.angle_gamma   90.00
#
_symmetry.space_group_name_H-M   'P 1'
#
loop_
_entity.id
_entity.type
_entity.pdbx_description
1 polymer ?
#
loop_
_entity_poly.entity_id
_entity_poly.type
_entity_poly.pdbx_seq_one_letter_code
_entity_poly.pdbx_strand_id
1 'polypeptide(L)'
;MPTSARDHRRAARACAVPVAAALVGSGLALTAAAAPAQADANASCSLGQAEVTSSSAVREDFTTLFNDYSDSGVGWTGGDSTYSVELDDGRQVWVFSDTFLGPVNEDQSRPESTPFLNNSFVVQDGSELSTVHGGTEDEPESLLPPSAENHWYWVGDAMVDADGNLQVTAAQFETGGGGMWDFWWESNHLATFDADTFELLNVSELPSESGVQWSSWIEPAGEVTYVYGIEDAGENKYMHVARVSGPDLRGQWEYWTGHGWDTDETHSARVMDGVANEYSVTAFHDGYLLLTQDTHENFSAEIKAYTSCFPNGPFEEVGTVYEMPEVGAAGSYGDPNIYAYNAHEHPQFRTGDSSLLSYNVNSFEPDDLYQDVSIYRPRFVQVDFTVTPAPEEGPTEAPTEEPTEEPTEEPTQQPTEESTEQPTDGQAPTDSAPAEGDVSAPTRDPGEEPSSGAGPATGPPAGGSLADTGTSTGAMPLVAAALAVLAGVGLVALRRTLVRR
;
A
#
# COMPACT_ATOMS: atom_id res chain seq x y z
N MET A 1 15.23 -52.32 -57.35
CA MET A 1 16.62 -51.89 -57.56
C MET A 1 16.62 -50.78 -58.61
N PRO A 2 17.62 -49.89 -58.64
CA PRO A 2 18.63 -49.55 -57.61
C PRO A 2 18.37 -48.12 -57.04
N THR A 3 19.01 -47.52 -56.04
CA THR A 3 19.87 -47.84 -54.85
C THR A 3 20.05 -46.50 -54.09
N SER A 4 20.29 -46.38 -52.78
CA SER A 4 20.35 -47.32 -51.64
C SER A 4 20.12 -46.52 -50.35
N ALA A 5 19.59 -47.15 -49.30
CA ALA A 5 19.66 -46.63 -47.93
C ALA A 5 20.95 -47.04 -47.20
N ARG A 6 21.28 -46.32 -46.12
CA ARG A 6 22.21 -46.54 -44.97
C ARG A 6 22.53 -45.15 -44.40
N ASP A 7 22.38 -44.78 -43.13
CA ASP A 7 22.32 -45.51 -41.85
C ASP A 7 23.59 -46.32 -41.50
N HIS A 8 24.46 -45.74 -40.67
CA HIS A 8 24.87 -46.31 -39.37
C HIS A 8 25.95 -45.50 -38.62
N ARG A 9 25.61 -45.08 -37.38
CA ARG A 9 26.37 -45.27 -36.11
C ARG A 9 27.80 -44.69 -35.91
N ARG A 10 27.99 -44.12 -34.70
CA ARG A 10 29.24 -43.90 -33.93
C ARG A 10 30.14 -42.74 -34.42
N ALA A 11 30.99 -42.13 -33.58
CA ALA A 11 31.36 -42.46 -32.19
C ALA A 11 31.50 -41.20 -31.30
N ALA A 12 31.23 -41.34 -29.99
CA ALA A 12 31.76 -40.39 -29.01
C ALA A 12 33.29 -40.57 -28.88
N ARG A 13 34.02 -39.45 -28.72
CA ARG A 13 35.44 -39.43 -28.33
C ARG A 13 35.65 -38.28 -27.35
N ALA A 14 36.07 -38.62 -26.14
CA ALA A 14 36.61 -37.64 -25.20
C ALA A 14 38.01 -37.20 -25.66
N CYS A 15 38.30 -35.90 -25.52
CA CYS A 15 39.66 -35.37 -25.55
C CYS A 15 39.99 -34.91 -24.12
N ALA A 16 41.00 -35.54 -23.51
CA ALA A 16 41.53 -35.10 -22.22
C ALA A 16 42.48 -33.92 -22.41
N VAL A 17 42.41 -32.94 -21.50
CA VAL A 17 43.37 -31.84 -21.36
C VAL A 17 44.19 -32.11 -20.09
N PRO A 18 45.53 -31.99 -20.10
CA PRO A 18 46.37 -32.48 -19.01
C PRO A 18 46.35 -31.55 -17.78
N VAL A 19 46.31 -32.17 -16.59
CA VAL A 19 46.55 -31.46 -15.33
C VAL A 19 48.05 -31.15 -15.20
N ALA A 20 48.39 -29.87 -15.09
CA ALA A 20 49.72 -29.40 -14.70
C ALA A 20 49.62 -28.77 -13.30
N ALA A 21 50.27 -29.38 -12.31
CA ALA A 21 50.26 -28.88 -10.94
C ALA A 21 51.33 -27.78 -10.76
N ALA A 22 50.92 -26.62 -10.24
CA ALA A 22 51.81 -25.54 -9.84
C ALA A 22 51.55 -25.17 -8.37
N LEU A 23 52.56 -25.36 -7.51
CA LEU A 23 52.53 -24.96 -6.10
C LEU A 23 53.18 -23.59 -5.94
N VAL A 24 52.40 -22.55 -5.63
CA VAL A 24 52.93 -21.23 -5.23
C VAL A 24 52.09 -20.62 -4.11
N GLY A 25 52.76 -20.25 -3.02
CA GLY A 25 52.47 -19.07 -2.20
C GLY A 25 51.09 -18.94 -1.54
N SER A 26 51.00 -19.29 -0.26
CA SER A 26 49.91 -18.84 0.60
C SER A 26 49.91 -17.30 0.70
N GLY A 27 48.80 -16.67 0.33
CA GLY A 27 48.57 -15.24 0.46
C GLY A 27 47.11 -14.96 0.73
N LEU A 28 46.66 -15.13 1.99
CA LEU A 28 45.36 -14.61 2.41
C LEU A 28 45.44 -13.08 2.45
N ALA A 29 45.07 -12.44 1.35
CA ALA A 29 44.51 -11.11 1.43
C ALA A 29 43.14 -11.25 2.11
N LEU A 30 43.07 -10.96 3.41
CA LEU A 30 41.81 -10.55 4.00
C LEU A 30 41.49 -9.17 3.42
N THR A 31 40.81 -9.16 2.27
CA THR A 31 39.86 -8.09 1.99
C THR A 31 38.84 -8.17 3.12
N ALA A 32 38.96 -7.27 4.09
CA ALA A 32 37.87 -7.02 5.01
C ALA A 32 36.70 -6.54 4.12
N ALA A 33 35.73 -7.42 3.90
CA ALA A 33 34.42 -6.95 3.50
C ALA A 33 34.00 -5.96 4.58
N ALA A 34 33.75 -4.71 4.20
CA ALA A 34 33.00 -3.84 5.07
C ALA A 34 31.68 -4.58 5.34
N ALA A 35 31.35 -4.80 6.61
CA ALA A 35 29.99 -5.15 6.93
C ALA A 35 29.10 -4.05 6.34
N PRO A 36 27.93 -4.37 5.74
CA PRO A 36 27.00 -3.33 5.35
C PRO A 36 26.77 -2.46 6.58
N ALA A 37 26.86 -1.15 6.40
CA ALA A 37 26.57 -0.22 7.49
C ALA A 37 25.14 -0.51 7.94
N GLN A 38 24.98 -1.05 9.14
CA GLN A 38 23.68 -1.10 9.78
C GLN A 38 23.20 0.35 9.83
N ALA A 39 22.00 0.63 9.32
CA ALA A 39 21.37 1.90 9.59
C ALA A 39 21.28 2.03 11.11
N ASP A 40 22.03 2.97 11.69
CA ASP A 40 21.95 3.23 13.12
C ASP A 40 20.51 3.66 13.40
N ALA A 41 19.77 2.85 14.16
CA ALA A 41 18.43 3.20 14.65
C ALA A 41 18.43 4.39 15.63
N ASN A 42 19.57 5.09 15.75
CA ASN A 42 19.81 6.33 16.47
C ASN A 42 20.24 7.48 15.54
N ALA A 43 20.23 7.30 14.20
CA ALA A 43 20.49 8.37 13.24
C ALA A 43 19.27 9.28 13.15
N SER A 44 19.16 10.21 14.11
CA SER A 44 18.07 11.16 14.22
C SER A 44 18.13 12.22 13.12
N CYS A 45 17.07 12.27 12.29
CA CYS A 45 16.73 13.43 11.50
C CYS A 45 16.04 14.51 12.36
N SER A 46 15.98 15.74 11.87
CA SER A 46 15.27 16.84 12.51
C SER A 46 13.75 16.67 12.44
N LEU A 47 13.24 16.10 11.34
CA LEU A 47 11.80 15.84 11.13
C LEU A 47 11.20 14.93 12.22
N GLY A 48 11.91 13.86 12.60
CA GLY A 48 11.53 12.91 13.66
C GLY A 48 11.65 13.44 15.09
N GLN A 49 11.81 14.75 15.26
CA GLN A 49 11.70 15.46 16.54
C GLN A 49 10.78 16.70 16.43
N ALA A 50 10.21 16.97 15.26
CA ALA A 50 9.40 18.15 15.03
C ALA A 50 7.92 17.91 15.35
N GLU A 51 7.25 18.91 15.92
CA GLU A 51 5.80 18.99 15.91
C GLU A 51 5.37 19.39 14.48
N VAL A 52 4.82 18.42 13.73
CA VAL A 52 4.26 18.64 12.40
C VAL A 52 2.75 18.87 12.55
N THR A 53 2.25 19.92 11.91
CA THR A 53 0.82 20.21 11.79
C THR A 53 0.48 20.55 10.34
N SER A 54 -0.79 20.48 9.97
CA SER A 54 -1.25 20.66 8.58
C SER A 54 -2.49 21.55 8.49
N SER A 55 -2.65 22.21 7.35
CA SER A 55 -3.93 22.78 6.92
C SER A 55 -4.15 22.51 5.43
N SER A 56 -5.41 22.31 5.03
CA SER A 56 -5.74 21.83 3.68
C SER A 56 -6.79 22.70 2.97
N ALA A 57 -6.67 22.82 1.65
CA ALA A 57 -7.63 23.50 0.79
C ALA A 57 -7.77 22.80 -0.58
N VAL A 58 -8.97 22.81 -1.16
CA VAL A 58 -9.20 22.29 -2.52
C VAL A 58 -8.40 23.10 -3.54
N ARG A 59 -7.73 22.41 -4.46
CA ARG A 59 -7.01 23.02 -5.58
C ARG A 59 -7.93 23.12 -6.79
N GLU A 60 -8.71 24.19 -6.76
CA GLU A 60 -9.68 24.58 -7.79
C GLU A 60 -9.05 24.70 -9.18
N ASP A 61 -7.77 25.04 -9.28
CA ASP A 61 -7.03 25.15 -10.55
C ASP A 61 -6.84 23.79 -11.24
N PHE A 62 -6.31 22.79 -10.53
CA PHE A 62 -6.20 21.42 -11.06
C PHE A 62 -7.57 20.75 -11.20
N THR A 63 -8.47 20.97 -10.24
CA THR A 63 -9.84 20.41 -10.27
C THR A 63 -10.64 20.97 -11.45
N THR A 64 -10.51 22.26 -11.77
CA THR A 64 -11.13 22.85 -12.97
C THR A 64 -10.47 22.32 -14.24
N LEU A 65 -9.13 22.21 -14.30
CA LEU A 65 -8.41 21.73 -15.49
C LEU A 65 -8.87 20.33 -15.94
N PHE A 66 -9.00 19.38 -15.01
CA PHE A 66 -9.48 18.03 -15.31
C PHE A 66 -10.99 17.97 -15.58
N ASN A 67 -11.79 18.81 -14.91
CA ASN A 67 -13.22 18.91 -15.17
C ASN A 67 -13.51 19.50 -16.56
N ASP A 68 -12.89 20.62 -16.94
CA ASP A 68 -13.03 21.25 -18.26
C ASP A 68 -12.58 20.30 -19.39
N TYR A 69 -11.50 19.54 -19.17
CA TYR A 69 -11.03 18.57 -20.16
C TYR A 69 -12.02 17.42 -20.33
N SER A 70 -12.54 16.84 -19.24
CA SER A 70 -13.55 15.79 -19.36
C SER A 70 -14.88 16.30 -19.91
N ASP A 71 -15.34 17.48 -19.51
CA ASP A 71 -16.62 18.06 -19.97
C ASP A 71 -16.57 18.42 -21.47
N SER A 72 -15.37 18.51 -22.06
CA SER A 72 -15.20 18.61 -23.51
C SER A 72 -15.70 17.36 -24.26
N GLY A 73 -15.73 16.19 -23.60
CA GLY A 73 -16.10 14.91 -24.19
C GLY A 73 -15.10 14.37 -25.23
N VAL A 74 -13.85 14.84 -25.23
CA VAL A 74 -12.80 14.44 -26.19
C VAL A 74 -11.58 13.89 -25.45
N GLY A 75 -11.19 12.64 -25.75
CA GLY A 75 -10.15 11.93 -24.99
C GLY A 75 -10.71 11.36 -23.68
N TRP A 76 -9.90 11.39 -22.62
CA TRP A 76 -10.23 10.98 -21.25
C TRP A 76 -11.41 11.78 -20.70
N THR A 77 -12.33 11.10 -20.03
CA THR A 77 -13.44 11.73 -19.30
C THR A 77 -13.57 11.26 -17.85
N GLY A 78 -12.76 10.30 -17.44
CA GLY A 78 -12.75 9.78 -16.08
C GLY A 78 -11.75 8.65 -15.95
N GLY A 79 -11.15 8.50 -14.79
CA GLY A 79 -10.10 7.53 -14.55
C GLY A 79 -9.75 7.44 -13.06
N ASP A 80 -9.14 6.34 -12.67
CA ASP A 80 -8.62 6.10 -11.33
C ASP A 80 -7.10 5.87 -11.31
N SER A 81 -6.60 5.47 -10.14
CA SER A 81 -5.23 5.64 -9.66
C SER A 81 -4.81 7.12 -9.58
N THR A 82 -4.61 7.80 -10.72
CA THR A 82 -4.11 9.19 -10.79
C THR A 82 -2.71 9.34 -10.18
N TYR A 83 -1.72 8.61 -10.68
CA TYR A 83 -0.30 8.90 -10.43
C TYR A 83 0.18 10.05 -11.35
N SER A 84 1.31 10.70 -11.07
CA SER A 84 1.92 11.63 -12.03
C SER A 84 3.45 11.78 -11.93
N VAL A 85 4.10 11.94 -13.09
CA VAL A 85 5.56 12.09 -13.22
C VAL A 85 5.93 13.23 -14.18
N GLU A 86 6.99 13.96 -13.86
CA GLU A 86 7.57 15.01 -14.73
C GLU A 86 8.57 14.41 -15.72
N LEU A 87 8.50 14.84 -16.99
CA LEU A 87 9.46 14.47 -18.04
C LEU A 87 10.57 15.52 -18.18
N ASP A 88 11.71 15.12 -18.73
CA ASP A 88 12.90 15.98 -18.98
C ASP A 88 12.63 17.27 -19.80
N ASP A 89 11.50 17.35 -20.51
CA ASP A 89 11.07 18.53 -21.27
C ASP A 89 10.06 19.44 -20.54
N GLY A 90 9.62 19.05 -19.33
CA GLY A 90 8.68 19.78 -18.50
C GLY A 90 7.20 19.42 -18.71
N ARG A 91 6.87 18.47 -19.60
CA ARG A 91 5.52 17.86 -19.64
C ARG A 91 5.29 17.01 -18.41
N GLN A 92 4.04 16.97 -17.94
CA GLN A 92 3.60 16.10 -16.85
C GLN A 92 2.77 14.96 -17.42
N VAL A 93 3.11 13.72 -17.07
CA VAL A 93 2.37 12.53 -17.46
C VAL A 93 1.54 12.07 -16.27
N TRP A 94 0.23 12.19 -16.40
CA TRP A 94 -0.74 11.62 -15.46
C TRP A 94 -1.04 10.19 -15.88
N VAL A 95 -0.82 9.24 -14.98
CA VAL A 95 -0.94 7.80 -15.21
C VAL A 95 -2.24 7.31 -14.56
N PHE A 96 -3.15 6.83 -15.39
CA PHE A 96 -4.48 6.38 -15.00
C PHE A 96 -4.67 4.89 -15.27
N SER A 97 -5.38 4.22 -14.37
CA SER A 97 -5.82 2.83 -14.52
C SER A 97 -7.14 2.76 -15.30
N ASP A 98 -8.17 2.16 -14.72
CA ASP A 98 -9.47 1.93 -15.35
C ASP A 98 -10.05 3.30 -15.81
N THR A 99 -10.21 3.51 -17.12
CA THR A 99 -10.41 4.83 -17.77
C THR A 99 -11.64 4.84 -18.69
N PHE A 100 -12.49 5.85 -18.54
CA PHE A 100 -13.49 6.24 -19.53
C PHE A 100 -12.91 7.26 -20.53
N LEU A 101 -13.20 7.07 -21.82
CA LEU A 101 -13.00 8.12 -22.83
C LEU A 101 -14.29 8.92 -23.08
N GLY A 102 -14.34 9.73 -24.13
CA GLY A 102 -15.53 10.42 -24.62
C GLY A 102 -16.51 9.52 -25.40
N PRO A 103 -17.75 9.97 -25.64
CA PRO A 103 -18.24 11.33 -25.42
C PRO A 103 -18.89 11.56 -24.04
N VAL A 104 -19.08 12.83 -23.72
CA VAL A 104 -19.96 13.36 -22.66
C VAL A 104 -21.16 14.07 -23.32
N ASN A 105 -22.34 13.94 -22.73
CA ASN A 105 -23.58 14.60 -23.18
C ASN A 105 -23.75 16.01 -22.55
N GLU A 106 -24.61 16.84 -23.14
CA GLU A 106 -24.93 18.20 -22.64
C GLU A 106 -25.53 18.22 -21.22
N ASP A 107 -26.08 17.10 -20.76
CA ASP A 107 -26.61 16.89 -19.41
C ASP A 107 -25.62 16.25 -18.43
N GLN A 108 -24.32 16.24 -18.76
CA GLN A 108 -23.24 15.66 -17.94
C GLN A 108 -23.38 14.15 -17.69
N SER A 109 -24.01 13.42 -18.62
CA SER A 109 -24.02 11.94 -18.64
C SER A 109 -23.03 11.33 -19.67
N ARG A 110 -22.59 10.09 -19.44
CA ARG A 110 -21.82 9.26 -20.41
C ARG A 110 -22.77 8.24 -21.07
N PRO A 111 -22.81 8.09 -22.40
CA PRO A 111 -23.52 6.97 -23.03
C PRO A 111 -22.95 5.59 -22.61
N GLU A 112 -23.79 4.56 -22.47
CA GLU A 112 -23.34 3.18 -22.17
C GLU A 112 -22.32 2.63 -23.20
N SER A 113 -22.31 3.19 -24.42
CA SER A 113 -21.37 2.83 -25.49
C SER A 113 -19.97 3.44 -25.35
N THR A 114 -19.78 4.41 -24.45
CA THR A 114 -18.51 5.14 -24.27
C THR A 114 -17.32 4.17 -24.09
N PRO A 115 -16.17 4.40 -24.75
CA PRO A 115 -15.00 3.54 -24.63
C PRO A 115 -14.50 3.47 -23.20
N PHE A 116 -14.04 2.28 -22.86
CA PHE A 116 -13.52 1.97 -21.55
C PHE A 116 -12.24 1.14 -21.70
N LEU A 117 -11.17 1.55 -21.01
CA LEU A 117 -9.81 1.03 -21.06
C LEU A 117 -9.32 0.68 -19.65
N ASN A 118 -8.36 -0.23 -19.49
CA ASN A 118 -7.82 -0.57 -18.17
C ASN A 118 -6.60 0.27 -17.73
N ASN A 119 -6.03 1.05 -18.67
CA ASN A 119 -4.99 2.05 -18.39
C ASN A 119 -4.89 3.06 -19.56
N SER A 120 -4.50 4.29 -19.23
CA SER A 120 -4.23 5.39 -20.18
C SER A 120 -3.28 6.42 -19.55
N PHE A 121 -2.74 7.33 -20.38
CA PHE A 121 -2.09 8.54 -19.85
C PHE A 121 -2.89 9.79 -20.25
N VAL A 122 -2.82 10.83 -19.42
CA VAL A 122 -3.12 12.21 -19.83
C VAL A 122 -1.84 13.03 -19.71
N VAL A 123 -1.41 13.63 -20.80
CA VAL A 123 -0.21 14.47 -20.88
C VAL A 123 -0.63 15.92 -20.76
N GLN A 124 -0.04 16.62 -19.79
CA GLN A 124 -0.23 18.05 -19.54
C GLN A 124 0.99 18.83 -20.02
N ASP A 125 0.76 19.79 -20.93
CA ASP A 125 1.70 20.86 -21.27
C ASP A 125 1.11 22.20 -20.77
N GLY A 126 1.63 22.67 -19.63
CA GLY A 126 1.14 23.87 -18.95
C GLY A 126 -0.33 23.74 -18.48
N SER A 127 -1.27 24.15 -19.33
CA SER A 127 -2.72 24.05 -19.11
C SER A 127 -3.47 23.41 -20.28
N GLU A 128 -2.77 22.73 -21.19
CA GLU A 128 -3.38 21.91 -22.24
C GLU A 128 -3.25 20.43 -21.82
N LEU A 129 -4.38 19.71 -21.76
CA LEU A 129 -4.43 18.27 -21.50
C LEU A 129 -4.67 17.51 -22.81
N SER A 130 -4.01 16.37 -22.96
CA SER A 130 -4.15 15.48 -24.12
C SER A 130 -4.07 14.02 -23.70
N THR A 131 -4.95 13.16 -24.22
CA THR A 131 -5.02 11.74 -23.84
C THR A 131 -4.17 10.88 -24.75
N VAL A 132 -3.47 9.92 -24.16
CA VAL A 132 -2.69 8.90 -24.87
C VAL A 132 -3.29 7.53 -24.56
N HIS A 133 -3.63 6.80 -25.61
CA HIS A 133 -4.17 5.44 -25.54
C HIS A 133 -3.67 4.61 -26.72
N GLY A 134 -3.78 3.28 -26.63
CA GLY A 134 -3.48 2.36 -27.71
C GLY A 134 -4.57 2.35 -28.80
N GLY A 135 -4.35 1.59 -29.88
CA GLY A 135 -5.33 1.45 -30.95
C GLY A 135 -5.50 2.72 -31.81
N THR A 136 -6.73 3.19 -31.97
CA THR A 136 -7.12 4.35 -32.81
C THR A 136 -8.27 5.14 -32.18
N GLU A 137 -8.62 6.31 -32.73
CA GLU A 137 -9.75 7.13 -32.24
C GLU A 137 -11.12 6.41 -32.38
N ASP A 138 -11.35 5.68 -33.48
CA ASP A 138 -12.56 4.87 -33.71
C ASP A 138 -12.55 3.54 -32.93
N GLU A 139 -11.38 2.94 -32.72
CA GLU A 139 -11.18 1.67 -32.00
C GLU A 139 -10.01 1.82 -30.99
N PRO A 140 -10.24 2.42 -29.81
CA PRO A 140 -9.20 2.66 -28.80
C PRO A 140 -8.91 1.42 -27.94
N GLU A 141 -7.66 1.28 -27.53
CA GLU A 141 -7.13 0.19 -26.71
C GLU A 141 -6.31 0.75 -25.52
N SER A 142 -6.04 -0.06 -24.50
CA SER A 142 -5.20 0.36 -23.36
C SER A 142 -3.73 0.46 -23.76
N LEU A 143 -2.96 1.36 -23.13
CA LEU A 143 -1.53 1.56 -23.46
C LEU A 143 -0.68 0.33 -23.16
N LEU A 144 -0.96 -0.31 -22.02
CA LEU A 144 -0.49 -1.62 -21.64
C LEU A 144 -1.65 -2.61 -21.89
N PRO A 145 -1.69 -3.29 -23.05
CA PRO A 145 -2.77 -4.20 -23.41
C PRO A 145 -2.73 -5.49 -22.57
N PRO A 146 -3.88 -6.17 -22.39
CA PRO A 146 -3.97 -7.38 -21.57
C PRO A 146 -3.21 -8.56 -22.19
N SER A 147 -2.64 -9.40 -21.33
CA SER A 147 -1.91 -10.62 -21.73
C SER A 147 -2.81 -11.75 -22.24
N ALA A 148 -4.08 -11.80 -21.79
CA ALA A 148 -5.07 -12.82 -22.13
C ALA A 148 -6.53 -12.29 -22.04
N GLU A 149 -7.52 -13.05 -22.56
CA GLU A 149 -8.95 -12.65 -22.66
C GLU A 149 -9.60 -12.23 -21.33
N ASN A 150 -9.11 -12.78 -20.21
CA ASN A 150 -9.64 -12.57 -18.85
C ASN A 150 -8.69 -11.76 -17.94
N HIS A 151 -7.60 -11.20 -18.46
CA HIS A 151 -6.62 -10.48 -17.65
C HIS A 151 -6.65 -8.98 -17.99
N TRP A 152 -6.18 -8.15 -17.07
CA TRP A 152 -5.88 -6.74 -17.32
C TRP A 152 -4.70 -6.26 -16.47
N TYR A 153 -4.34 -5.00 -16.66
CA TYR A 153 -3.31 -4.32 -15.89
C TYR A 153 -3.87 -3.01 -15.35
N TRP A 154 -3.87 -2.87 -14.03
CA TRP A 154 -3.90 -1.55 -13.38
C TRP A 154 -2.47 -1.05 -13.22
N VAL A 155 -2.26 0.23 -13.44
CA VAL A 155 -0.94 0.88 -13.42
C VAL A 155 -0.71 1.54 -12.07
N GLY A 156 0.49 1.33 -11.54
CA GLY A 156 0.98 1.99 -10.35
C GLY A 156 1.81 3.23 -10.70
N ASP A 157 2.70 3.55 -9.77
CA ASP A 157 3.61 4.68 -9.91
C ASP A 157 4.60 4.52 -11.07
N ALA A 158 5.18 5.64 -11.50
CA ALA A 158 6.04 5.75 -12.68
C ALA A 158 7.25 6.67 -12.47
N MET A 159 8.37 6.32 -13.13
CA MET A 159 9.61 7.10 -13.10
C MET A 159 10.29 7.14 -14.48
N VAL A 160 11.12 8.16 -14.73
CA VAL A 160 11.98 8.22 -15.92
C VAL A 160 13.31 7.51 -15.62
N ASP A 161 13.73 6.58 -16.48
CA ASP A 161 14.99 5.84 -16.36
C ASP A 161 16.22 6.58 -16.92
N ALA A 162 17.42 6.09 -16.64
CA ALA A 162 18.67 6.73 -17.07
C ALA A 162 18.88 6.82 -18.59
N ASP A 163 18.10 6.11 -19.40
CA ASP A 163 18.11 6.21 -20.86
C ASP A 163 17.00 7.15 -21.39
N GLY A 164 16.17 7.73 -20.51
CA GLY A 164 15.09 8.67 -20.84
C GLY A 164 13.73 8.01 -21.09
N ASN A 165 13.55 6.74 -20.73
CA ASN A 165 12.28 6.01 -20.93
C ASN A 165 11.38 6.15 -19.70
N LEU A 166 10.07 6.22 -19.93
CA LEU A 166 9.06 6.18 -18.88
C LEU A 166 8.83 4.73 -18.43
N GLN A 167 9.30 4.37 -17.23
CA GLN A 167 9.05 3.09 -16.58
C GLN A 167 7.83 3.21 -15.67
N VAL A 168 6.80 2.39 -15.90
CA VAL A 168 5.52 2.37 -15.17
C VAL A 168 5.33 1.00 -14.54
N THR A 169 5.10 0.95 -13.23
CA THR A 169 4.73 -0.31 -12.55
C THR A 169 3.29 -0.71 -12.90
N ALA A 170 2.99 -2.01 -12.90
CA ALA A 170 1.65 -2.50 -13.19
C ALA A 170 1.34 -3.77 -12.40
N ALA A 171 0.14 -3.83 -11.84
CA ALA A 171 -0.42 -5.00 -11.19
C ALA A 171 -1.33 -5.75 -12.18
N GLN A 172 -1.02 -7.02 -12.45
CA GLN A 172 -1.82 -7.91 -13.28
C GLN A 172 -2.93 -8.55 -12.47
N PHE A 173 -4.15 -8.52 -13.00
CA PHE A 173 -5.33 -9.17 -12.41
C PHE A 173 -5.96 -10.14 -13.41
N GLU A 174 -6.51 -11.26 -12.91
CA GLU A 174 -7.34 -12.22 -13.68
C GLU A 174 -8.75 -12.27 -13.09
N THR A 175 -9.77 -12.46 -13.94
CA THR A 175 -11.14 -12.82 -13.52
C THR A 175 -11.56 -14.24 -13.93
N GLY A 176 -12.26 -14.94 -13.04
CA GLY A 176 -12.97 -16.19 -13.34
C GLY A 176 -14.29 -15.98 -14.12
N GLY A 177 -14.74 -14.74 -14.27
CA GLY A 177 -15.98 -14.35 -14.96
C GLY A 177 -17.25 -14.41 -14.09
N GLY A 178 -17.13 -14.64 -12.78
CA GLY A 178 -18.20 -14.88 -11.81
C GLY A 178 -18.87 -13.65 -11.19
N GLY A 179 -18.86 -12.50 -11.88
CA GLY A 179 -19.40 -11.24 -11.37
C GLY A 179 -18.35 -10.36 -10.69
N MET A 180 -18.79 -9.26 -10.06
CA MET A 180 -17.92 -8.11 -9.78
C MET A 180 -16.73 -8.35 -8.84
N TRP A 181 -16.80 -9.35 -7.96
CA TRP A 181 -15.73 -9.69 -7.00
C TRP A 181 -14.99 -11.00 -7.35
N ASP A 182 -15.24 -11.61 -8.52
CA ASP A 182 -14.59 -12.85 -8.95
C ASP A 182 -13.31 -12.54 -9.75
N PHE A 183 -12.37 -11.86 -9.10
CA PHE A 183 -11.07 -11.53 -9.64
C PHE A 183 -10.00 -11.52 -8.53
N TRP A 184 -8.74 -11.65 -8.93
CA TRP A 184 -7.59 -11.70 -8.04
C TRP A 184 -6.36 -11.07 -8.71
N TRP A 185 -5.45 -10.55 -7.89
CA TRP A 185 -4.10 -10.20 -8.33
C TRP A 185 -3.33 -11.47 -8.70
N GLU A 186 -2.52 -11.41 -9.75
CA GLU A 186 -1.70 -12.53 -10.24
C GLU A 186 -0.20 -12.26 -10.13
N SER A 187 0.27 -11.09 -10.58
CA SER A 187 1.69 -10.77 -10.68
C SER A 187 1.96 -9.27 -10.84
N ASN A 188 3.17 -8.83 -10.53
CA ASN A 188 3.67 -7.49 -10.81
C ASN A 188 4.43 -7.46 -12.14
N HIS A 189 4.33 -6.35 -12.87
CA HIS A 189 5.00 -6.10 -14.15
C HIS A 189 5.54 -4.68 -14.20
N LEU A 190 6.46 -4.45 -15.13
CA LEU A 190 7.01 -3.15 -15.48
C LEU A 190 6.82 -2.92 -16.97
N ALA A 191 6.06 -1.89 -17.33
CA ALA A 191 5.96 -1.40 -18.69
C ALA A 191 6.99 -0.29 -18.92
N THR A 192 7.66 -0.29 -20.06
CA THR A 192 8.62 0.75 -20.46
C THR A 192 8.13 1.42 -21.74
N PHE A 193 7.94 2.73 -21.71
CA PHE A 193 7.47 3.55 -22.82
C PHE A 193 8.53 4.56 -23.24
N ASP A 194 8.57 4.90 -24.52
CA ASP A 194 9.31 6.04 -25.03
C ASP A 194 8.67 7.36 -24.53
N ALA A 195 9.42 8.25 -23.89
CA ALA A 195 8.84 9.44 -23.24
C ALA A 195 8.45 10.59 -24.21
N ASP A 196 8.95 10.56 -25.45
CA ASP A 196 8.57 11.52 -26.50
C ASP A 196 7.24 11.12 -27.16
N THR A 197 7.04 9.82 -27.41
CA THR A 197 5.98 9.28 -28.27
C THR A 197 4.96 8.41 -27.56
N PHE A 198 5.28 7.92 -26.36
CA PHE A 198 4.52 6.94 -25.58
C PHE A 198 4.30 5.59 -26.28
N GLU A 199 5.16 5.21 -27.24
CA GLU A 199 5.20 3.85 -27.78
C GLU A 199 5.68 2.87 -26.69
N LEU A 200 4.92 1.78 -26.47
CA LEU A 200 5.28 0.72 -25.53
C LEU A 200 6.49 -0.07 -26.07
N LEU A 201 7.65 0.13 -25.46
CA LEU A 201 8.92 -0.48 -25.86
C LEU A 201 9.09 -1.90 -25.32
N ASN A 202 8.65 -2.15 -24.09
CA ASN A 202 8.84 -3.43 -23.40
C ASN A 202 7.81 -3.63 -22.27
N VAL A 203 7.49 -4.89 -21.97
CA VAL A 203 6.88 -5.31 -20.70
C VAL A 203 7.75 -6.41 -20.09
N SER A 204 8.05 -6.32 -18.80
CA SER A 204 8.84 -7.33 -18.07
C SER A 204 8.19 -7.65 -16.73
N GLU A 205 8.21 -8.93 -16.36
CA GLU A 205 7.80 -9.42 -15.03
C GLU A 205 8.62 -8.74 -13.92
N LEU A 206 7.95 -8.39 -12.82
CA LEU A 206 8.56 -7.94 -11.56
C LEU A 206 8.38 -9.02 -10.47
N PRO A 207 9.14 -8.93 -9.35
CA PRO A 207 8.98 -9.84 -8.22
C PRO A 207 7.51 -9.98 -7.77
N SER A 208 7.11 -11.21 -7.47
CA SER A 208 5.71 -11.61 -7.25
C SER A 208 5.55 -12.85 -6.34
N GLU A 209 6.63 -13.46 -5.84
CA GLU A 209 6.60 -14.71 -5.07
C GLU A 209 6.01 -14.54 -3.66
N SER A 210 6.03 -13.32 -3.12
CA SER A 210 5.48 -12.99 -1.79
C SER A 210 3.97 -12.73 -1.79
N GLY A 211 3.37 -12.40 -2.95
CA GLY A 211 2.01 -11.88 -3.05
C GLY A 211 1.86 -10.39 -2.73
N VAL A 212 2.96 -9.66 -2.47
CA VAL A 212 2.96 -8.20 -2.34
C VAL A 212 2.79 -7.57 -3.73
N GLN A 213 1.89 -6.59 -3.85
CA GLN A 213 1.69 -5.82 -5.08
C GLN A 213 2.67 -4.64 -5.10
N TRP A 214 3.77 -4.77 -5.85
CA TRP A 214 4.90 -3.82 -5.85
C TRP A 214 4.69 -2.65 -6.82
N SER A 215 3.59 -1.92 -6.63
CA SER A 215 3.16 -0.84 -7.52
C SER A 215 2.69 0.43 -6.77
N SER A 216 2.77 0.46 -5.44
CA SER A 216 2.16 1.52 -4.63
C SER A 216 2.87 2.87 -4.74
N TRP A 217 4.22 2.89 -4.69
CA TRP A 217 5.05 4.11 -4.85
C TRP A 217 6.49 3.77 -5.27
N ILE A 218 7.19 4.72 -5.91
CA ILE A 218 8.60 4.66 -6.31
C ILE A 218 9.31 5.93 -5.81
N GLU A 219 10.35 5.80 -4.99
CA GLU A 219 11.11 6.95 -4.45
C GLU A 219 12.61 6.87 -4.81
N PRO A 220 13.07 7.62 -5.83
CA PRO A 220 14.49 7.72 -6.19
C PRO A 220 15.31 8.46 -5.11
N ALA A 221 16.18 7.73 -4.42
CA ALA A 221 16.92 8.18 -3.23
C ALA A 221 18.45 8.03 -3.41
N GLY A 222 19.03 8.81 -4.33
CA GLY A 222 20.47 8.89 -4.54
C GLY A 222 21.02 7.75 -5.41
N GLU A 223 21.70 6.76 -4.80
CA GLU A 223 22.24 5.58 -5.50
C GLU A 223 21.26 4.39 -5.53
N VAL A 224 20.11 4.51 -4.86
CA VAL A 224 19.03 3.50 -4.83
C VAL A 224 17.68 4.13 -5.15
N THR A 225 16.76 3.34 -5.67
CA THR A 225 15.34 3.68 -5.80
C THR A 225 14.55 2.76 -4.87
N TYR A 226 13.76 3.29 -3.95
CA TYR A 226 12.86 2.50 -3.12
C TYR A 226 11.58 2.19 -3.89
N VAL A 227 11.03 0.99 -3.70
CA VAL A 227 9.74 0.60 -4.26
C VAL A 227 8.86 0.12 -3.12
N TYR A 228 7.66 0.66 -3.04
CA TYR A 228 6.70 0.38 -2.00
C TYR A 228 5.60 -0.52 -2.56
N GLY A 229 5.12 -1.46 -1.76
CA GLY A 229 4.08 -2.39 -2.17
C GLY A 229 3.19 -2.83 -1.02
N ILE A 230 2.04 -3.38 -1.38
CA ILE A 230 0.96 -3.70 -0.44
C ILE A 230 0.77 -5.23 -0.32
N GLU A 231 0.77 -5.75 0.92
CA GLU A 231 0.14 -7.04 1.21
C GLU A 231 -1.35 -6.76 1.48
N ASP A 232 -2.20 -6.99 0.48
CA ASP A 232 -3.65 -6.85 0.61
C ASP A 232 -4.26 -8.16 1.15
N ALA A 233 -4.55 -8.17 2.46
CA ALA A 233 -5.27 -9.25 3.13
C ALA A 233 -6.77 -8.91 3.35
N GLY A 234 -7.34 -8.06 2.49
CA GLY A 234 -8.75 -7.65 2.51
C GLY A 234 -9.00 -6.52 3.51
N GLU A 235 -9.61 -6.84 4.66
CA GLU A 235 -9.89 -5.88 5.75
C GLU A 235 -8.62 -5.40 6.46
N ASN A 236 -7.46 -5.98 6.17
CA ASN A 236 -6.17 -5.60 6.74
C ASN A 236 -5.17 -5.47 5.60
N LYS A 237 -4.44 -4.35 5.54
CA LYS A 237 -3.50 -4.05 4.46
C LYS A 237 -2.19 -3.57 5.06
N TYR A 238 -1.07 -4.10 4.57
CA TYR A 238 0.25 -3.87 5.16
C TYR A 238 1.26 -3.35 4.14
N MET A 239 1.97 -2.27 4.50
CA MET A 239 3.11 -1.77 3.73
C MET A 239 4.27 -2.77 3.77
N HIS A 240 4.86 -3.01 2.60
CA HIS A 240 6.15 -3.62 2.39
C HIS A 240 7.07 -2.66 1.62
N VAL A 241 8.39 -2.80 1.81
CA VAL A 241 9.40 -1.95 1.16
C VAL A 241 10.50 -2.80 0.54
N ALA A 242 10.80 -2.50 -0.72
CA ALA A 242 11.92 -3.00 -1.50
C ALA A 242 12.80 -1.84 -1.98
N ARG A 243 13.94 -2.15 -2.58
CA ARG A 243 14.78 -1.18 -3.28
C ARG A 243 15.54 -1.81 -4.45
N VAL A 244 15.92 -0.98 -5.40
CA VAL A 244 16.74 -1.32 -6.57
C VAL A 244 17.96 -0.39 -6.60
N SER A 245 19.08 -0.86 -7.16
CA SER A 245 20.27 -0.02 -7.34
C SER A 245 20.15 0.85 -8.60
N GLY A 246 20.18 2.17 -8.44
CA GLY A 246 20.03 3.14 -9.52
C GLY A 246 18.61 3.30 -10.07
N PRO A 247 18.44 4.14 -11.11
CA PRO A 247 17.14 4.49 -11.69
C PRO A 247 16.74 3.53 -12.83
N ASP A 248 16.71 2.23 -12.55
CA ASP A 248 16.19 1.22 -13.48
C ASP A 248 15.58 0.06 -12.68
N LEU A 249 14.25 -0.06 -12.69
CA LEU A 249 13.52 -1.05 -11.88
C LEU A 249 13.71 -2.49 -12.38
N ARG A 250 14.37 -2.68 -13.54
CA ARG A 250 14.84 -3.99 -14.06
C ARG A 250 16.11 -4.50 -13.38
N GLY A 251 16.69 -3.73 -12.45
CA GLY A 251 17.86 -4.10 -11.66
C GLY A 251 17.60 -5.25 -10.68
N GLN A 252 18.60 -5.59 -9.85
CA GLN A 252 18.38 -6.54 -8.76
C GLN A 252 17.69 -5.84 -7.58
N TRP A 253 16.56 -6.40 -7.14
CA TRP A 253 15.80 -5.94 -5.98
C TRP A 253 16.39 -6.50 -4.68
N GLU A 254 16.30 -5.72 -3.61
CA GLU A 254 16.50 -6.13 -2.22
C GLU A 254 15.28 -5.73 -1.39
N TYR A 255 14.88 -6.55 -0.41
CA TYR A 255 13.67 -6.40 0.38
C TYR A 255 13.97 -6.11 1.84
N TRP A 256 13.18 -5.24 2.47
CA TRP A 256 13.35 -4.91 3.87
C TRP A 256 12.83 -6.04 4.77
N THR A 257 13.73 -6.59 5.58
CA THR A 257 13.48 -7.72 6.50
C THR A 257 13.07 -7.28 7.91
N GLY A 258 12.78 -5.99 8.12
CA GLY A 258 12.59 -5.39 9.44
C GLY A 258 13.90 -5.07 10.19
N HIS A 259 15.04 -5.58 9.74
CA HIS A 259 16.36 -5.33 10.37
C HIS A 259 17.54 -5.23 9.38
N GLY A 260 17.29 -5.27 8.08
CA GLY A 260 18.30 -5.33 7.03
C GLY A 260 17.69 -5.66 5.67
N TRP A 261 18.53 -5.84 4.66
CA TRP A 261 18.14 -6.09 3.28
C TRP A 261 18.55 -7.51 2.83
N ASP A 262 17.66 -8.21 2.14
CA ASP A 262 17.88 -9.54 1.56
C ASP A 262 17.41 -9.56 0.09
N THR A 263 17.92 -10.48 -0.74
CA THR A 263 17.50 -10.65 -2.14
C THR A 263 16.38 -11.68 -2.33
N ASP A 264 15.96 -12.35 -1.26
CA ASP A 264 14.78 -13.23 -1.24
C ASP A 264 13.51 -12.41 -0.94
N GLU A 265 12.55 -12.40 -1.86
CA GLU A 265 11.30 -11.65 -1.74
C GLU A 265 10.45 -12.14 -0.56
N THR A 266 10.50 -13.43 -0.26
CA THR A 266 9.71 -14.05 0.83
C THR A 266 10.22 -13.69 2.22
N HIS A 267 11.36 -13.02 2.32
CA HIS A 267 11.89 -12.45 3.57
C HIS A 267 11.42 -11.00 3.82
N SER A 268 10.63 -10.40 2.91
CA SER A 268 10.07 -9.05 3.11
C SER A 268 9.16 -9.00 4.34
N ALA A 269 9.34 -7.98 5.18
CA ALA A 269 8.59 -7.77 6.41
C ALA A 269 7.67 -6.55 6.30
N ARG A 270 6.47 -6.70 6.88
CA ARG A 270 5.49 -5.62 7.06
C ARG A 270 6.11 -4.46 7.85
N VAL A 271 5.97 -3.23 7.35
CA VAL A 271 6.48 -2.00 7.98
C VAL A 271 5.41 -1.32 8.82
N MET A 272 4.18 -1.22 8.32
CA MET A 272 3.01 -0.70 9.03
C MET A 272 1.71 -1.25 8.41
N ASP A 273 0.62 -1.20 9.17
CA ASP A 273 -0.76 -1.36 8.72
C ASP A 273 -1.46 -0.01 8.47
N GLY A 274 -2.72 -0.05 7.97
CA GLY A 274 -3.56 1.14 7.78
C GLY A 274 -3.36 1.88 6.46
N VAL A 275 -2.53 1.36 5.56
CA VAL A 275 -2.28 1.92 4.22
C VAL A 275 -3.29 1.42 3.18
N ALA A 276 -3.54 2.23 2.14
CA ALA A 276 -4.31 1.85 0.96
C ALA A 276 -3.48 0.96 0.01
N ASN A 277 -4.07 0.52 -1.12
CA ASN A 277 -3.30 -0.17 -2.17
C ASN A 277 -2.31 0.77 -2.87
N GLU A 278 -2.68 2.04 -2.92
CA GLU A 278 -1.95 3.13 -3.55
C GLU A 278 -1.79 4.27 -2.53
N TYR A 279 -0.57 4.79 -2.40
CA TYR A 279 -0.17 5.80 -1.42
C TYR A 279 1.18 6.39 -1.85
N SER A 280 1.63 7.49 -1.23
CA SER A 280 2.94 8.08 -1.53
C SER A 280 3.89 8.05 -0.33
N VAL A 281 5.20 7.89 -0.60
CA VAL A 281 6.27 8.01 0.41
C VAL A 281 7.45 8.80 -0.17
N THR A 282 7.46 10.11 0.07
CA THR A 282 8.34 11.08 -0.58
C THR A 282 9.38 11.64 0.37
N ALA A 283 10.56 12.03 -0.13
CA ALA A 283 11.57 12.72 0.65
C ALA A 283 11.04 14.09 1.14
N PHE A 284 11.17 14.38 2.43
CA PHE A 284 10.64 15.60 3.08
C PHE A 284 11.57 16.08 4.19
N HIS A 285 12.02 17.34 4.11
CA HIS A 285 13.11 17.89 4.95
C HIS A 285 14.37 16.99 4.94
N ASP A 286 14.76 16.43 6.08
CA ASP A 286 15.85 15.46 6.22
C ASP A 286 15.35 14.03 6.56
N GLY A 287 14.10 13.75 6.20
CA GLY A 287 13.43 12.46 6.33
C GLY A 287 12.44 12.22 5.18
N TYR A 288 11.29 11.60 5.48
CA TYR A 288 10.25 11.22 4.53
C TYR A 288 8.86 11.57 5.06
N LEU A 289 7.96 11.89 4.13
CA LEU A 289 6.52 12.09 4.33
C LEU A 289 5.79 10.92 3.67
N LEU A 290 4.90 10.28 4.40
CA LEU A 290 3.98 9.25 3.91
C LEU A 290 2.56 9.82 3.91
N LEU A 291 1.83 9.59 2.82
CA LEU A 291 0.45 10.03 2.62
C LEU A 291 -0.40 8.87 2.11
N THR A 292 -1.50 8.56 2.81
CA THR A 292 -2.40 7.44 2.47
C THR A 292 -3.83 7.74 2.91
N GLN A 293 -4.82 7.06 2.31
CA GLN A 293 -6.13 6.87 2.94
C GLN A 293 -5.98 5.89 4.12
N ASP A 294 -6.68 6.14 5.23
CA ASP A 294 -6.75 5.21 6.35
C ASP A 294 -7.61 3.98 6.00
N THR A 295 -7.04 2.77 6.08
CA THR A 295 -7.76 1.51 5.81
C THR A 295 -8.19 0.72 7.05
N HIS A 296 -8.05 1.27 8.26
CA HIS A 296 -8.66 0.69 9.46
C HIS A 296 -10.20 0.78 9.45
N GLU A 297 -10.77 1.67 8.63
CA GLU A 297 -12.19 1.69 8.26
C GLU A 297 -12.33 1.51 6.74
N ASN A 298 -13.23 0.62 6.32
CA ASN A 298 -13.49 0.34 4.90
C ASN A 298 -13.98 1.60 4.19
N PHE A 299 -13.19 2.12 3.24
CA PHE A 299 -13.44 3.38 2.54
C PHE A 299 -13.53 4.61 3.45
N SER A 300 -12.64 4.72 4.45
CA SER A 300 -12.54 5.93 5.29
C SER A 300 -12.47 7.21 4.45
N ALA A 301 -13.13 8.26 4.92
CA ALA A 301 -12.99 9.60 4.34
C ALA A 301 -11.64 10.26 4.71
N GLU A 302 -10.88 9.71 5.64
CA GLU A 302 -9.63 10.31 6.14
C GLU A 302 -8.42 10.01 5.23
N ILE A 303 -7.77 11.07 4.74
CA ILE A 303 -6.39 11.04 4.25
C ILE A 303 -5.48 11.42 5.40
N LYS A 304 -4.51 10.56 5.71
CA LYS A 304 -3.56 10.72 6.82
C LYS A 304 -2.13 10.93 6.35
N ALA A 305 -1.39 11.70 7.13
CA ALA A 305 0.06 11.86 6.97
C ALA A 305 0.83 11.21 8.12
N TYR A 306 2.01 10.69 7.80
CA TYR A 306 2.98 10.14 8.72
C TYR A 306 4.38 10.60 8.31
N THR A 307 5.34 10.66 9.24
CA THR A 307 6.73 11.03 8.93
C THR A 307 7.72 9.97 9.40
N SER A 308 8.91 9.94 8.80
CA SER A 308 10.03 9.11 9.27
C SER A 308 11.39 9.73 8.96
N CYS A 309 12.43 9.29 9.67
CA CYS A 309 13.82 9.55 9.27
C CYS A 309 14.33 8.57 8.20
N PHE A 310 13.59 7.51 7.88
CA PHE A 310 14.02 6.46 6.95
C PHE A 310 12.89 6.07 5.99
N PRO A 311 13.21 5.68 4.74
CA PRO A 311 12.19 5.27 3.76
C PRO A 311 11.51 3.95 4.16
N ASN A 312 12.22 3.09 4.90
CA ASN A 312 11.70 1.83 5.44
C ASN A 312 11.07 1.97 6.85
N GLY A 313 10.69 3.19 7.27
CA GLY A 313 10.12 3.45 8.59
C GLY A 313 11.10 3.28 9.78
N PRO A 314 10.59 3.32 11.04
CA PRO A 314 9.17 3.40 11.41
C PRO A 314 8.54 4.74 11.03
N PHE A 315 7.25 4.73 10.72
CA PHE A 315 6.47 5.93 10.41
C PHE A 315 5.67 6.36 11.65
N GLU A 316 5.71 7.65 11.98
CA GLU A 316 5.01 8.26 13.13
C GLU A 316 3.83 9.10 12.63
N GLU A 317 2.64 8.95 13.23
CA GLU A 317 1.39 9.57 12.76
C GLU A 317 1.37 11.09 13.03
N VAL A 318 1.24 11.89 11.97
CA VAL A 318 0.89 13.32 12.05
C VAL A 318 -0.63 13.47 12.22
N GLY A 319 -1.39 12.56 11.60
CA GLY A 319 -2.85 12.46 11.69
C GLY A 319 -3.54 12.84 10.39
N THR A 320 -4.85 13.04 10.47
CA THR A 320 -5.72 13.36 9.32
C THR A 320 -5.41 14.74 8.75
N VAL A 321 -4.93 14.78 7.51
CA VAL A 321 -4.62 16.03 6.79
C VAL A 321 -5.79 16.53 5.94
N TYR A 322 -6.71 15.65 5.55
CA TYR A 322 -7.91 15.99 4.79
C TYR A 322 -9.03 14.96 5.01
N GLU A 323 -10.28 15.42 4.97
CA GLU A 323 -11.49 14.59 5.03
C GLU A 323 -12.22 14.73 3.69
N MET A 324 -12.39 13.62 2.97
CA MET A 324 -12.91 13.57 1.59
C MET A 324 -14.44 13.83 1.58
N PRO A 325 -14.90 14.99 1.11
CA PRO A 325 -16.27 15.48 1.33
C PRO A 325 -17.33 14.74 0.50
N GLU A 326 -16.95 13.91 -0.47
CA GLU A 326 -17.86 13.13 -1.31
C GLU A 326 -18.54 11.96 -0.60
N VAL A 327 -17.94 11.42 0.47
CA VAL A 327 -18.24 10.06 0.95
C VAL A 327 -19.63 9.93 1.61
N GLY A 328 -20.43 9.00 1.08
CA GLY A 328 -21.69 8.53 1.63
C GLY A 328 -22.84 9.55 1.67
N ALA A 329 -23.96 9.14 2.28
CA ALA A 329 -25.25 9.85 2.22
C ALA A 329 -25.30 11.24 2.88
N ALA A 330 -24.21 11.69 3.51
CA ALA A 330 -24.04 13.04 4.05
C ALA A 330 -22.99 13.87 3.30
N GLY A 331 -22.25 13.27 2.36
CA GLY A 331 -21.26 13.91 1.51
C GLY A 331 -21.87 14.80 0.42
N SER A 332 -21.01 15.39 -0.41
CA SER A 332 -21.36 16.43 -1.39
C SER A 332 -22.38 16.00 -2.44
N TYR A 333 -22.41 14.72 -2.81
CA TYR A 333 -23.41 14.12 -3.70
C TYR A 333 -24.74 13.79 -2.99
N GLY A 334 -24.74 13.64 -1.66
CA GLY A 334 -25.91 13.25 -0.88
C GLY A 334 -26.37 11.79 -1.10
N ASP A 335 -25.50 10.93 -1.61
CA ASP A 335 -25.83 9.56 -2.02
C ASP A 335 -25.02 8.51 -1.22
N PRO A 336 -25.65 7.47 -0.64
CA PRO A 336 -24.96 6.44 0.16
C PRO A 336 -23.94 5.60 -0.62
N ASN A 337 -24.00 5.58 -1.94
CA ASN A 337 -23.16 4.70 -2.77
C ASN A 337 -21.79 5.30 -3.07
N ILE A 338 -21.60 6.62 -2.88
CA ILE A 338 -20.35 7.30 -3.22
C ILE A 338 -19.27 7.03 -2.18
N TYR A 339 -18.10 6.63 -2.65
CA TYR A 339 -16.90 6.44 -1.86
C TYR A 339 -15.69 7.12 -2.49
N ALA A 340 -14.65 7.34 -1.68
CA ALA A 340 -13.36 7.88 -2.11
C ALA A 340 -12.22 6.93 -1.69
N TYR A 341 -11.11 6.96 -2.42
CA TYR A 341 -10.04 5.96 -2.31
C TYR A 341 -8.74 6.43 -2.98
N ASN A 342 -7.63 5.77 -2.62
CA ASN A 342 -6.28 5.90 -3.22
C ASN A 342 -5.80 7.37 -3.30
N ALA A 343 -5.09 7.80 -2.27
CA ALA A 343 -4.63 9.18 -2.12
C ALA A 343 -3.12 9.31 -2.42
N HIS A 344 -2.78 10.25 -3.30
CA HIS A 344 -1.43 10.47 -3.84
C HIS A 344 -0.90 11.85 -3.50
N GLU A 345 0.41 11.97 -3.35
CA GLU A 345 1.15 13.22 -3.51
C GLU A 345 1.70 13.35 -4.94
N HIS A 346 1.75 14.57 -5.45
CA HIS A 346 2.41 14.93 -6.70
C HIS A 346 3.61 15.84 -6.40
N PRO A 347 4.77 15.26 -6.00
CA PRO A 347 5.88 16.00 -5.41
C PRO A 347 6.54 17.02 -6.35
N GLN A 348 6.41 16.87 -7.68
CA GLN A 348 6.90 17.85 -8.66
C GLN A 348 6.18 19.20 -8.59
N PHE A 349 4.94 19.24 -8.08
CA PHE A 349 4.21 20.49 -7.86
C PHE A 349 4.40 21.06 -6.44
N ARG A 350 5.16 20.38 -5.57
CA ARG A 350 5.37 20.79 -4.18
C ARG A 350 6.13 22.13 -4.11
N THR A 351 5.61 23.08 -3.34
CA THR A 351 6.20 24.41 -3.16
C THR A 351 6.60 24.63 -1.70
N GLY A 352 7.82 24.20 -1.36
CA GLY A 352 8.29 24.19 0.04
C GLY A 352 7.53 23.12 0.83
N ASP A 353 6.90 23.52 1.94
CA ASP A 353 6.09 22.62 2.79
C ASP A 353 4.64 22.47 2.29
N SER A 354 4.34 23.00 1.10
CA SER A 354 3.02 22.98 0.45
C SER A 354 2.97 21.85 -0.60
N SER A 355 2.21 20.81 -0.32
CA SER A 355 2.14 19.57 -1.13
C SER A 355 0.84 19.49 -1.90
N LEU A 356 0.89 19.13 -3.20
CA LEU A 356 -0.30 18.84 -3.99
C LEU A 356 -0.66 17.37 -3.85
N LEU A 357 -1.91 17.10 -3.47
CA LEU A 357 -2.48 15.76 -3.39
C LEU A 357 -3.57 15.55 -4.45
N SER A 358 -3.82 14.29 -4.79
CA SER A 358 -5.12 13.88 -5.34
C SER A 358 -5.71 12.65 -4.65
N TYR A 359 -6.99 12.41 -4.85
CA TYR A 359 -7.68 11.16 -4.53
C TYR A 359 -8.79 10.87 -5.53
N ASN A 360 -9.24 9.62 -5.58
CA ASN A 360 -10.21 9.12 -6.55
C ASN A 360 -11.61 9.01 -5.92
N VAL A 361 -12.67 9.20 -6.71
CA VAL A 361 -14.09 9.18 -6.27
C VAL A 361 -14.90 8.24 -7.17
N ASN A 362 -15.71 7.34 -6.61
CA ASN A 362 -16.43 6.30 -7.36
C ASN A 362 -17.76 5.92 -6.65
N SER A 363 -18.61 5.09 -7.27
CA SER A 363 -19.88 4.61 -6.71
C SER A 363 -19.92 3.09 -6.60
N PHE A 364 -20.63 2.58 -5.59
CA PHE A 364 -21.01 1.16 -5.51
C PHE A 364 -22.08 0.74 -6.53
N GLU A 365 -22.79 1.70 -7.15
CA GLU A 365 -23.77 1.45 -8.21
C GLU A 365 -23.19 1.94 -9.57
N PRO A 366 -22.76 1.04 -10.48
CA PRO A 366 -22.02 1.43 -11.69
C PRO A 366 -22.77 2.33 -12.67
N ASP A 367 -24.10 2.29 -12.65
CA ASP A 367 -24.93 3.11 -13.52
C ASP A 367 -24.84 4.61 -13.14
N ASP A 368 -24.33 4.97 -11.95
CA ASP A 368 -24.08 6.36 -11.54
C ASP A 368 -22.95 7.01 -12.37
N LEU A 369 -21.89 6.24 -12.68
CA LEU A 369 -20.75 6.70 -13.50
C LEU A 369 -21.17 6.98 -14.95
N TYR A 370 -22.36 6.53 -15.36
CA TYR A 370 -22.98 6.90 -16.64
C TYR A 370 -23.95 8.07 -16.51
N GLN A 371 -24.54 8.30 -15.33
CA GLN A 371 -25.51 9.37 -15.09
C GLN A 371 -24.85 10.72 -14.76
N ASP A 372 -23.71 10.72 -14.05
CA ASP A 372 -22.96 11.92 -13.66
C ASP A 372 -21.46 11.74 -13.96
N VAL A 373 -20.93 12.56 -14.88
CA VAL A 373 -19.52 12.52 -15.29
C VAL A 373 -18.54 13.04 -14.24
N SER A 374 -19.00 13.78 -13.23
CA SER A 374 -18.14 14.30 -12.16
C SER A 374 -17.72 13.22 -11.17
N ILE A 375 -18.50 12.14 -11.08
CA ILE A 375 -18.09 10.87 -10.48
C ILE A 375 -17.04 10.23 -11.39
N TYR A 376 -16.05 9.57 -10.78
CA TYR A 376 -14.95 8.92 -11.48
C TYR A 376 -13.98 9.89 -12.17
N ARG A 377 -13.60 10.93 -11.43
CA ARG A 377 -12.50 11.86 -11.71
C ARG A 377 -11.68 12.06 -10.44
N PRO A 378 -10.39 12.39 -10.52
CA PRO A 378 -9.65 12.84 -9.35
C PRO A 378 -10.24 14.11 -8.73
N ARG A 379 -9.88 14.35 -7.48
CA ARG A 379 -10.03 15.60 -6.75
C ARG A 379 -8.66 16.07 -6.32
N PHE A 380 -8.39 17.38 -6.35
CA PHE A 380 -7.09 17.92 -5.99
C PHE A 380 -7.14 18.77 -4.72
N VAL A 381 -6.17 18.58 -3.84
CA VAL A 381 -6.06 19.26 -2.54
C VAL A 381 -4.63 19.72 -2.35
N GLN A 382 -4.44 20.92 -1.81
CA GLN A 382 -3.16 21.35 -1.27
C GLN A 382 -3.15 21.13 0.23
N VAL A 383 -2.09 20.50 0.74
CA VAL A 383 -1.81 20.41 2.18
C VAL A 383 -0.57 21.23 2.47
N ASP A 384 -0.77 22.30 3.23
CA ASP A 384 0.28 23.16 3.76
C ASP A 384 0.71 22.63 5.13
N PHE A 385 1.90 22.03 5.20
CA PHE A 385 2.50 21.57 6.45
C PHE A 385 3.21 22.72 7.18
N THR A 386 3.24 22.63 8.51
CA THR A 386 4.03 23.50 9.39
C THR A 386 4.88 22.62 10.29
N VAL A 387 6.17 22.56 9.99
CA VAL A 387 7.17 21.78 10.74
C VAL A 387 7.79 22.68 11.82
N THR A 388 7.49 22.41 13.09
CA THR A 388 8.05 23.14 14.24
C THR A 388 9.11 22.28 14.93
N PRO A 389 10.41 22.63 14.84
CA PRO A 389 11.46 21.86 15.51
C PRO A 389 11.23 21.74 17.02
N ALA A 390 11.67 20.62 17.62
CA ALA A 390 11.75 20.49 19.07
C ALA A 390 12.44 21.71 19.71
N PRO A 391 12.00 22.16 20.90
CA PRO A 391 12.76 23.12 21.67
C PRO A 391 14.16 22.57 21.93
N GLU A 392 15.20 23.30 21.53
CA GLU A 392 16.56 22.99 21.98
C GLU A 392 16.58 23.01 23.51
N GLU A 393 16.81 21.85 24.14
CA GLU A 393 17.19 21.76 25.56
C GLU A 393 18.57 22.39 25.73
N GLY A 394 18.59 23.73 25.74
CA GLY A 394 19.77 24.53 26.00
C GLY A 394 20.42 24.08 27.31
N PRO A 395 21.76 24.17 27.41
CA PRO A 395 22.49 23.58 28.53
C PRO A 395 21.92 24.09 29.85
N THR A 396 21.39 23.18 30.66
CA THR A 396 20.95 23.49 32.01
C THR A 396 22.15 24.01 32.77
N GLU A 397 22.21 25.32 32.96
CA GLU A 397 23.14 26.02 33.86
C GLU A 397 22.91 25.45 35.27
N ALA A 398 23.63 24.38 35.59
CA ALA A 398 23.57 23.75 36.89
C ALA A 398 23.91 24.81 37.95
N PRO A 399 23.07 25.00 38.97
CA PRO A 399 23.25 26.09 39.93
C PRO A 399 24.62 25.94 40.59
N THR A 400 25.51 26.88 40.28
CA THR A 400 26.86 26.91 40.85
C THR A 400 26.74 27.41 42.29
N GLU A 401 26.47 26.47 43.20
CA GLU A 401 26.66 26.71 44.63
C GLU A 401 28.16 26.85 44.91
N GLU A 402 28.64 28.10 44.92
CA GLU A 402 29.99 28.40 45.40
C GLU A 402 30.10 27.94 46.86
N PRO A 403 31.12 27.11 47.21
CA PRO A 403 31.31 26.68 48.59
C PRO A 403 31.72 27.89 49.44
N THR A 404 30.79 28.35 50.30
CA THR A 404 31.05 29.41 51.27
C THR A 404 32.19 29.00 52.22
N GLU A 405 33.11 29.92 52.49
CA GLU A 405 34.41 29.64 53.12
C GLU A 405 34.33 28.99 54.52
N GLU A 406 35.36 28.19 54.86
CA GLU A 406 35.51 27.58 56.18
C GLU A 406 35.75 28.64 57.29
N PRO A 407 34.98 28.63 58.39
CA PRO A 407 35.24 29.48 59.54
C PRO A 407 36.38 28.91 60.41
N THR A 408 37.59 29.44 60.23
CA THR A 408 38.71 29.23 61.18
C THR A 408 38.61 30.22 62.35
N GLU A 409 38.45 29.72 63.58
CA GLU A 409 39.00 30.32 64.82
C GLU A 409 39.17 29.24 65.93
N GLU A 410 39.97 29.56 66.95
CA GLU A 410 40.55 28.61 67.92
C GLU A 410 39.71 28.35 69.21
N PRO A 411 40.00 27.26 69.97
CA PRO A 411 39.13 26.80 71.07
C PRO A 411 39.37 27.49 72.42
N THR A 412 38.33 27.61 73.25
CA THR A 412 38.47 27.94 74.69
C THR A 412 37.42 27.27 75.59
N GLN A 413 37.85 26.20 76.24
CA GLN A 413 37.50 25.69 77.59
C GLN A 413 36.06 25.22 77.99
N GLN A 414 36.10 24.11 78.73
CA GLN A 414 35.10 23.44 79.60
C GLN A 414 34.54 24.35 80.73
N PRO A 415 33.51 23.97 81.56
CA PRO A 415 33.20 22.58 82.01
C PRO A 415 31.73 22.16 82.33
N THR A 416 31.53 20.82 82.50
CA THR A 416 30.45 20.06 83.23
C THR A 416 28.95 20.41 83.02
N GLU A 417 27.94 19.58 83.34
CA GLU A 417 27.87 18.24 83.94
C GLU A 417 26.76 17.34 83.32
N GLU A 418 26.99 16.01 83.37
CA GLU A 418 26.10 14.92 83.84
C GLU A 418 24.59 14.85 83.45
N SER A 419 24.19 13.78 82.72
CA SER A 419 23.30 12.71 83.23
C SER A 419 22.89 11.65 82.16
N THR A 420 23.00 10.37 82.54
CA THR A 420 22.02 9.25 82.45
C THR A 420 20.60 9.53 81.88
N GLU A 421 19.87 8.62 81.20
CA GLU A 421 19.80 7.12 81.27
C GLU A 421 19.62 6.36 79.91
N GLN A 422 19.52 5.03 80.00
CA GLN A 422 19.26 3.96 78.98
C GLN A 422 17.88 3.28 79.26
N PRO A 423 17.43 2.17 78.60
CA PRO A 423 17.54 1.66 77.22
C PRO A 423 16.17 1.13 76.66
N THR A 424 16.19 0.30 75.59
CA THR A 424 15.13 -0.68 75.14
C THR A 424 13.76 -0.12 74.70
N ASP A 425 12.91 -0.78 73.90
CA ASP A 425 12.91 -2.05 73.13
C ASP A 425 12.01 -1.81 71.86
N GLY A 426 11.78 -2.69 70.88
CA GLY A 426 12.18 -4.07 70.62
C GLY A 426 11.29 -4.72 69.52
N GLN A 427 11.83 -5.74 68.82
CA GLN A 427 11.12 -6.78 68.03
C GLN A 427 10.20 -6.43 66.82
N ALA A 428 10.75 -6.69 65.62
CA ALA A 428 10.28 -7.56 64.52
C ALA A 428 8.77 -7.99 64.35
N PRO A 429 8.31 -8.20 63.08
CA PRO A 429 6.92 -8.55 62.75
C PRO A 429 6.59 -10.05 62.89
N THR A 430 5.28 -10.39 62.84
CA THR A 430 4.77 -11.75 62.67
C THR A 430 3.56 -11.82 61.72
N ASP A 431 3.39 -12.97 61.10
CA ASP A 431 2.37 -13.35 60.09
C ASP A 431 1.19 -14.08 60.75
N SER A 432 -0.05 -13.93 60.23
CA SER A 432 -1.22 -14.81 60.46
C SER A 432 -2.48 -14.37 59.70
N ALA A 433 -3.08 -15.31 58.95
CA ALA A 433 -4.52 -15.38 58.64
C ALA A 433 -5.18 -16.48 59.55
N PRO A 434 -6.45 -16.95 59.40
CA PRO A 434 -7.58 -16.52 58.55
C PRO A 434 -8.93 -16.41 59.34
N ALA A 435 -10.08 -16.35 58.64
CA ALA A 435 -11.32 -17.16 58.86
C ALA A 435 -12.70 -16.46 58.64
N GLU A 436 -13.41 -16.93 57.61
CA GLU A 436 -14.86 -17.31 57.50
C GLU A 436 -16.05 -16.42 57.94
N GLY A 437 -17.15 -16.53 57.17
CA GLY A 437 -18.47 -15.93 57.48
C GLY A 437 -19.49 -15.92 56.32
N ASP A 438 -20.30 -17.00 56.25
CA ASP A 438 -21.70 -17.14 55.75
C ASP A 438 -22.58 -15.86 55.65
N VAL A 439 -23.68 -15.74 54.86
CA VAL A 439 -24.64 -16.65 54.16
C VAL A 439 -25.29 -15.85 52.95
N SER A 440 -26.21 -16.30 52.05
CA SER A 440 -27.14 -17.46 51.91
C SER A 440 -27.64 -17.67 50.46
N ALA A 441 -28.58 -18.61 50.24
CA ALA A 441 -29.45 -18.80 49.05
C ALA A 441 -30.96 -18.83 49.49
N PRO A 442 -32.04 -19.30 48.76
CA PRO A 442 -32.11 -20.06 47.49
C PRO A 442 -33.30 -19.80 46.48
N THR A 443 -33.11 -20.28 45.25
CA THR A 443 -34.02 -21.05 44.33
C THR A 443 -35.56 -20.85 44.30
N ARG A 444 -36.14 -20.73 43.08
CA ARG A 444 -37.34 -21.52 42.63
C ARG A 444 -37.70 -21.46 41.13
N ASP A 445 -38.11 -22.63 40.63
CA ASP A 445 -38.94 -22.98 39.44
C ASP A 445 -40.20 -23.74 40.02
N PRO A 446 -41.20 -24.34 39.31
CA PRO A 446 -41.33 -24.62 37.87
C PRO A 446 -42.72 -24.44 37.18
N GLY A 447 -42.71 -24.74 35.87
CA GLY A 447 -43.76 -24.65 34.81
C GLY A 447 -45.11 -25.40 34.96
N GLU A 448 -45.84 -25.51 33.84
CA GLU A 448 -47.05 -26.37 33.68
C GLU A 448 -47.35 -26.72 32.20
N GLU A 449 -48.07 -27.83 31.96
CA GLU A 449 -48.54 -28.38 30.66
C GLU A 449 -49.87 -29.15 30.94
N PRO A 450 -50.80 -29.38 29.96
CA PRO A 450 -51.03 -30.79 29.56
C PRO A 450 -51.70 -31.12 28.19
N SER A 451 -51.12 -32.06 27.44
CA SER A 451 -51.70 -33.35 26.95
C SER A 451 -53.02 -33.44 26.15
N SER A 452 -52.93 -34.04 24.94
CA SER A 452 -53.65 -35.29 24.51
C SER A 452 -53.42 -35.63 23.01
N GLY A 453 -53.57 -36.86 22.48
CA GLY A 453 -53.72 -38.19 23.13
C GLY A 453 -54.15 -39.35 22.18
N ALA A 454 -53.33 -40.41 22.06
CA ALA A 454 -53.55 -41.71 21.35
C ALA A 454 -53.64 -41.70 19.78
N GLY A 455 -53.22 -42.74 19.03
CA GLY A 455 -52.65 -44.06 19.37
C GLY A 455 -52.02 -44.81 18.15
N PRO A 456 -51.47 -46.05 18.28
CA PRO A 456 -50.49 -46.64 17.33
C PRO A 456 -50.91 -47.92 16.57
N ALA A 457 -50.26 -48.23 15.41
CA ALA A 457 -50.31 -49.57 14.76
C ALA A 457 -49.18 -49.89 13.72
N THR A 458 -48.46 -51.02 13.95
CA THR A 458 -47.95 -52.06 12.99
C THR A 458 -47.32 -51.74 11.61
N GLY A 459 -46.13 -52.33 11.35
CA GLY A 459 -45.71 -52.89 10.03
C GLY A 459 -45.77 -54.44 10.03
N PRO A 460 -45.03 -55.24 9.23
CA PRO A 460 -44.09 -55.00 8.09
C PRO A 460 -44.52 -55.87 6.84
N PRO A 461 -43.70 -56.55 5.98
CA PRO A 461 -42.28 -56.42 5.56
C PRO A 461 -42.01 -56.51 4.01
N ALA A 462 -40.73 -56.39 3.61
CA ALA A 462 -40.07 -56.87 2.36
C ALA A 462 -40.44 -56.21 1.00
N GLY A 463 -39.53 -56.09 0.01
CA GLY A 463 -38.06 -56.28 0.02
C GLY A 463 -37.46 -56.47 -1.40
N GLY A 464 -36.18 -56.10 -1.63
CA GLY A 464 -35.42 -56.52 -2.84
C GLY A 464 -34.35 -55.57 -3.43
N SER A 465 -33.08 -55.86 -3.16
CA SER A 465 -31.94 -55.87 -4.12
C SER A 465 -31.49 -54.60 -4.92
N LEU A 466 -30.32 -54.06 -4.52
CA LEU A 466 -29.21 -53.49 -5.36
C LEU A 466 -29.50 -52.21 -6.20
N ALA A 467 -28.56 -51.29 -6.47
CA ALA A 467 -27.15 -51.08 -6.08
C ALA A 467 -26.90 -49.55 -5.90
N ASP A 468 -26.14 -49.10 -4.91
CA ASP A 468 -24.74 -48.64 -5.01
C ASP A 468 -24.39 -47.71 -6.20
N THR A 469 -24.41 -46.39 -5.93
CA THR A 469 -23.21 -45.51 -6.02
C THR A 469 -23.42 -44.34 -5.06
N GLY A 470 -22.47 -44.06 -4.16
CA GLY A 470 -22.59 -43.00 -3.16
C GLY A 470 -21.86 -41.70 -3.52
N THR A 471 -22.53 -40.56 -3.34
CA THR A 471 -21.90 -39.26 -3.07
C THR A 471 -22.56 -38.64 -1.85
N SER A 472 -21.79 -38.43 -0.78
CA SER A 472 -22.31 -37.89 0.48
C SER A 472 -22.29 -36.36 0.45
N THR A 473 -23.47 -35.74 0.44
CA THR A 473 -23.64 -34.29 0.63
C THR A 473 -23.23 -33.89 2.05
N GLY A 474 -21.97 -33.50 2.22
CA GLY A 474 -21.46 -32.85 3.43
C GLY A 474 -21.43 -31.34 3.22
N ALA A 475 -22.37 -30.61 3.81
CA ALA A 475 -22.37 -29.15 3.75
C ALA A 475 -21.28 -28.58 4.67
N MET A 476 -20.32 -27.87 4.07
CA MET A 476 -19.49 -26.89 4.79
C MET A 476 -20.19 -25.52 4.74
N PRO A 477 -20.08 -24.69 5.79
CA PRO A 477 -20.57 -23.31 5.74
C PRO A 477 -19.71 -22.46 4.81
N LEU A 478 -20.35 -21.55 4.08
CA LEU A 478 -19.65 -20.48 3.36
C LEU A 478 -19.05 -19.50 4.38
N VAL A 479 -17.74 -19.29 4.31
CA VAL A 479 -17.09 -18.09 4.84
C VAL A 479 -17.12 -17.07 3.71
N ALA A 480 -17.97 -16.06 3.82
CA ALA A 480 -18.04 -14.95 2.88
C ALA A 480 -17.29 -13.75 3.49
N ALA A 481 -16.00 -13.65 3.17
CA ALA A 481 -15.12 -12.55 3.56
C ALA A 481 -14.03 -12.42 2.48
N ALA A 482 -14.36 -11.67 1.42
CA ALA A 482 -13.48 -11.38 0.28
C ALA A 482 -13.97 -10.09 -0.39
N LEU A 483 -13.66 -8.95 0.25
CA LEU A 483 -13.81 -7.62 -0.36
C LEU A 483 -12.42 -7.15 -0.76
N ALA A 484 -12.00 -7.52 -1.98
CA ALA A 484 -10.83 -6.93 -2.63
C ALA A 484 -11.22 -5.53 -3.13
N VAL A 485 -10.97 -4.51 -2.31
CA VAL A 485 -11.51 -3.15 -2.44
C VAL A 485 -10.83 -2.35 -3.58
N LEU A 486 -11.16 -2.70 -4.83
CA LEU A 486 -10.95 -1.88 -6.05
C LEU A 486 -12.08 -2.06 -7.09
N ALA A 487 -13.14 -2.82 -6.79
CA ALA A 487 -14.03 -3.42 -7.80
C ALA A 487 -15.14 -2.54 -8.41
N GLY A 488 -15.05 -1.20 -8.36
CA GLY A 488 -16.10 -0.33 -8.91
C GLY A 488 -16.30 -0.51 -10.42
N VAL A 489 -15.20 -0.77 -11.16
CA VAL A 489 -15.17 -0.55 -12.62
C VAL A 489 -14.87 -1.80 -13.46
N GLY A 490 -14.39 -2.89 -12.84
CA GLY A 490 -14.37 -4.22 -13.47
C GLY A 490 -15.74 -4.67 -14.02
N LEU A 491 -16.84 -4.15 -13.47
CA LEU A 491 -18.20 -4.29 -13.99
C LEU A 491 -18.39 -3.72 -15.42
N VAL A 492 -17.74 -2.60 -15.74
CA VAL A 492 -17.76 -1.98 -17.08
C VAL A 492 -16.99 -2.84 -18.08
N ALA A 493 -15.82 -3.34 -17.68
CA ALA A 493 -15.04 -4.28 -18.47
C ALA A 493 -15.83 -5.58 -18.75
N LEU A 494 -16.37 -6.25 -17.72
CA LEU A 494 -17.14 -7.50 -17.88
C LEU A 494 -18.43 -7.33 -18.71
N ARG A 495 -19.13 -6.17 -18.63
CA ARG A 495 -20.28 -5.90 -19.52
C ARG A 495 -19.89 -5.99 -20.99
N ARG A 496 -18.68 -5.52 -21.37
CA ARG A 496 -18.19 -5.53 -22.77
C ARG A 496 -17.84 -6.94 -23.26
N THR A 497 -17.22 -7.78 -22.44
CA THR A 497 -16.85 -9.17 -22.80
C THR A 497 -18.07 -10.04 -23.09
N LEU A 498 -19.18 -9.79 -22.39
CA LEU A 498 -20.46 -10.51 -22.58
C LEU A 498 -21.25 -10.06 -23.82
N VAL A 499 -21.11 -8.81 -24.26
CA VAL A 499 -21.82 -8.26 -25.43
C VAL A 499 -21.13 -8.61 -26.77
N ARG A 500 -19.87 -9.07 -26.75
CA ARG A 500 -19.11 -9.54 -27.95
C ARG A 500 -19.34 -11.02 -28.31
N ARG A 501 -20.41 -11.69 -27.83
CA ARG A 501 -20.72 -13.12 -28.07
C ARG A 501 -22.06 -13.37 -28.78
#